data_AF-A0A7V6DCH5-F1
#
_entry.id   AF-A0A7V6DCH5-F1
#
_cell.length_a   1.000
_cell.length_b   1.000
_cell.length_c   1.000
_cell.angle_alpha   90.00
_cell.angle_beta   90.00
_cell.angle_gamma   90.00
#
_symmetry.space_group_name_H-M   'P 1'
#
loop_
_entity.id
_entity.type
_entity.pdbx_description
1 polymer ?
#
loop_
_entity_poly.entity_id
_entity_poly.type
_entity_poly.pdbx_seq_one_letter_code
_entity_poly.pdbx_strand_id
1 'polypeptide(L)' 'MPLSKELLEILACPVCDEHPPLREESENVLVCDQCHRRYPIREGIIELLVEDESEQPAQGAGG' A
#
# COMPACT_ATOMS: atom_id res chain seq x y z
N MET A 1 -6.04 -7.45 -13.21
CA MET A 1 -7.19 -8.17 -12.60
C MET A 1 -7.46 -7.46 -11.28
N PRO A 2 -8.69 -7.03 -11.00
CA PRO A 2 -9.00 -6.37 -9.74
C PRO A 2 -8.82 -7.34 -8.56
N LEU A 3 -8.38 -6.84 -7.42
CA LEU A 3 -8.33 -7.64 -6.18
C LEU A 3 -9.75 -8.07 -5.80
N SER A 4 -9.90 -9.29 -5.27
CA SER A 4 -11.19 -9.74 -4.76
C SER A 4 -11.55 -8.99 -3.49
N LYS A 5 -12.84 -8.69 -3.29
CA LYS A 5 -13.32 -8.04 -2.06
C LYS A 5 -12.93 -8.80 -0.80
N GLU A 6 -13.02 -10.12 -0.85
CA GLU A 6 -12.65 -11.01 0.26
C GLU A 6 -11.16 -10.91 0.62
N LEU A 7 -10.28 -10.73 -0.36
CA LEU A 7 -8.86 -10.50 -0.10
C LEU A 7 -8.61 -9.13 0.53
N LEU A 8 -9.27 -8.07 0.04
CA LEU A 8 -9.16 -6.72 0.60
C LEU A 8 -9.60 -6.67 2.07
N GLU A 9 -10.60 -7.46 2.46
CA GLU A 9 -11.07 -7.56 3.86
C GLU A 9 -10.04 -8.21 4.81
N ILE A 10 -9.10 -9.00 4.27
CA ILE A 10 -8.03 -9.65 5.04
C ILE A 10 -6.79 -8.75 5.14
N LEU A 11 -6.58 -7.85 4.17
CA LEU A 11 -5.40 -7.00 4.09
C LEU A 11 -5.48 -5.85 5.10
N ALA A 12 -4.59 -5.89 6.08
CA ALA A 12 -4.44 -4.86 7.11
C ALA A 12 -3.11 -4.13 6.98
N CYS A 13 -3.08 -2.88 7.42
CA CYS A 13 -1.85 -2.09 7.47
C CYS A 13 -0.86 -2.73 8.45
N PRO A 14 0.37 -3.10 8.02
CA PRO A 14 1.37 -3.69 8.91
C PRO A 14 2.07 -2.66 9.83
N VAL A 15 1.85 -1.36 9.61
CA VAL A 15 2.55 -0.26 10.31
C VAL A 15 1.74 0.29 11.47
N CYS A 16 0.41 0.32 11.35
CA CYS A 16 -0.46 0.86 12.38
C CYS A 16 -0.71 -0.20 13.45
N ASP A 17 -0.64 0.18 14.73
CA ASP A 17 -0.86 -0.74 15.85
C ASP A 17 -2.25 -1.40 15.83
N GLU A 18 -3.27 -0.68 15.38
CA GLU A 18 -4.65 -1.18 15.30
C GLU A 18 -4.91 -2.05 14.06
N HIS A 19 -3.91 -2.24 13.18
CA HIS A 19 -4.05 -3.01 11.93
C HIS A 19 -5.34 -2.70 11.14
N PRO A 20 -5.62 -1.42 10.82
CA PRO A 20 -6.80 -1.03 10.05
C PRO A 20 -6.74 -1.63 8.64
N PRO A 21 -7.90 -1.82 7.98
CA PRO A 21 -7.96 -2.36 6.62
C PRO A 21 -7.29 -1.44 5.60
N LEU A 22 -6.76 -2.04 4.54
CA LEU A 22 -6.26 -1.31 3.37
C LEU A 22 -7.36 -1.11 2.32
N ARG A 23 -7.30 0.02 1.61
CA ARG A 23 -8.21 0.36 0.52
C ARG A 23 -7.46 0.40 -0.81
N GLU A 24 -8.11 0.03 -1.89
CA GLU A 24 -7.56 0.22 -3.24
C GLU A 24 -7.60 1.71 -3.62
N GLU A 25 -6.43 2.30 -3.88
CA GLU A 25 -6.30 3.67 -4.44
C GLU A 25 -6.30 3.62 -5.97
N SER A 26 -5.68 2.60 -6.55
CA SER A 26 -5.67 2.29 -7.98
C SER A 26 -5.44 0.80 -8.21
N GLU A 27 -5.53 0.32 -9.46
CA GLU A 27 -5.34 -1.11 -9.81
C GLU A 27 -4.04 -1.73 -9.27
N ASN A 28 -3.01 -0.92 -8.99
CA ASN A 28 -1.71 -1.39 -8.53
C ASN A 28 -1.25 -0.77 -7.20
N VAL A 29 -2.15 -0.11 -6.45
CA VAL A 29 -1.78 0.56 -5.20
C VAL A 29 -2.86 0.39 -4.14
N LEU A 30 -2.45 -0.10 -2.98
CA LEU A 30 -3.24 -0.09 -1.75
C LEU A 30 -2.81 1.06 -0.86
N VAL A 31 -3.75 1.64 -0.11
CA VAL A 31 -3.50 2.74 0.81
C VAL A 31 -4.16 2.48 2.16
N CYS A 32 -3.47 2.84 3.23
CA CYS A 32 -4.06 2.90 4.58
C CYS A 32 -4.65 4.29 4.82
N ASP A 33 -5.94 4.41 5.14
CA ASP A 33 -6.56 5.71 5.40
C ASP A 33 -6.16 6.31 6.77
N GLN A 34 -5.45 5.56 7.64
CA GLN A 34 -4.95 6.05 8.93
C GLN A 34 -3.55 6.67 8.82
N CYS A 35 -2.57 5.91 8.30
CA CYS A 35 -1.18 6.39 8.15
C CYS A 35 -0.85 6.93 6.76
N HIS A 36 -1.77 6.84 5.80
CA HIS A 36 -1.62 7.31 4.41
C HIS A 36 -0.48 6.63 3.62
N ARG A 37 0.05 5.52 4.13
CA ARG A 37 1.11 4.74 3.47
C ARG A 37 0.53 3.98 2.28
N ARG A 38 1.30 3.96 1.18
CA ARG A 38 0.96 3.28 -0.07
C ARG A 38 1.77 2.01 -0.22
N TYR A 39 1.11 0.94 -0.64
CA TYR A 39 1.71 -0.36 -0.89
C TYR A 39 1.51 -0.71 -2.36
N PRO A 40 2.59 -0.73 -3.17
CA PRO A 40 2.49 -1.06 -4.58
C PRO A 40 2.21 -2.56 -4.77
N ILE A 41 1.50 -2.87 -5.85
CA ILE A 41 1.26 -4.22 -6.33
C ILE A 41 2.13 -4.40 -7.57
N ARG A 42 3.17 -5.24 -7.48
CA ARG A 42 4.10 -5.53 -8.57
C ARG A 42 4.00 -6.99 -8.96
N GLU A 43 3.76 -7.24 -10.24
CA GLU A 43 3.63 -8.61 -10.77
C GLU A 43 2.57 -9.47 -10.04
N GLY A 44 1.54 -8.83 -9.49
CA GLY A 44 0.51 -9.49 -8.68
C GLY A 44 0.90 -9.77 -7.23
N ILE A 45 2.08 -9.32 -6.78
CA ILE A 45 2.56 -9.40 -5.40
C ILE A 45 2.37 -8.05 -4.71
N ILE A 46 1.76 -8.05 -3.53
CA ILE A 46 1.58 -6.85 -2.70
C ILE A 46 2.82 -6.71 -1.81
N GLU A 47 3.60 -5.65 -2.01
CA GLU A 47 4.77 -5.36 -1.18
C GLU A 47 4.36 -4.61 0.09
N LEU A 48 3.98 -5.36 1.12
CA LEU A 48 3.69 -4.85 2.47
C LEU A 48 4.97 -4.67 3.29
N LEU A 49 5.96 -3.96 2.73
CA LEU A 49 7.23 -3.72 3.40
C LEU A 49 7.08 -2.60 4.43
N VAL A 50 7.56 -2.87 5.65
CA VAL A 50 7.54 -1.89 6.76
C VAL A 50 8.75 -0.95 6.73
N GLU A 51 9.82 -1.30 6.01
CA GLU A 51 11.03 -0.47 5.86
C GLU A 51 10.77 0.80 5.05
N ASP A 52 11.48 1.88 5.38
CA ASP A 52 11.25 3.29 4.97
C ASP A 52 11.35 3.55 3.44
N GLU A 53 11.75 2.55 2.66
CA GLU A 53 11.97 2.61 1.20
C GLU A 53 10.73 2.26 0.36
N SER A 54 9.52 2.31 0.94
CA SER A 54 8.30 2.42 0.13
C SER A 54 8.33 3.75 -0.62
N GLU A 55 8.67 3.72 -1.92
CA GLU A 55 8.91 4.87 -2.81
C GLU A 55 8.29 6.19 -2.32
N GLN A 56 9.13 7.07 -1.80
CA GLN A 56 8.78 8.48 -1.76
C GLN A 56 8.46 8.91 -3.21
N PRO A 57 7.36 9.67 -3.45
CA PRO A 57 7.10 10.16 -4.80
C PRO A 57 8.34 10.90 -5.28
N ALA A 58 8.88 10.49 -6.44
CA ALA A 58 10.12 11.01 -6.98
C ALA A 58 10.11 12.55 -6.93
N GLN A 59 10.82 13.10 -5.96
CA GLN A 59 11.06 14.53 -5.89
C GLN A 59 12.07 14.82 -7.00
N GLY A 60 11.59 15.33 -8.12
CA GLY A 60 12.47 15.90 -9.14
C GLY A 60 13.16 17.15 -8.59
N ALA A 61 14.49 17.10 -8.49
CA ALA A 61 15.46 18.20 -8.59
C ALA A 61 16.85 17.54 -8.44
N GLY A 62 17.79 17.58 -9.37
CA GLY A 62 18.22 18.74 -10.14
C GLY A 62 19.15 19.60 -9.29
N GLY A 63 20.44 19.27 -9.23
CA GLY A 63 21.48 20.02 -8.52
C GLY A 63 22.67 19.18 -8.12
#